data_AF-A0ABD6DSF2-F1
#
_entry.id   AF-A0ABD6DSF2-F1
#
_cell.length_a   1.000
_cell.length_b   1.000
_cell.length_c   1.000
_cell.angle_alpha   90.00
_cell.angle_beta   90.00
_cell.angle_gamma   90.00
#
_symmetry.space_group_name_H-M   'P 1'
#
loop_
_entity.id
_entity.type
_entity.pdbx_description
1 polymer ?
#
loop_
_entity_poly.entity_id
_entity_poly.type
_entity_poly.pdbx_seq_one_letter_code
_entity_poly.pdbx_strand_id
1 'polypeptide(L)'
;MTCPYLEYRRADDDVEFDHERPYCAIQGSFVSPMRADICNDRFEFHHAEDCPVFQSHAEVEAEATAESVAGRLVESDGPATD
;
A
#
# COMPACT_ATOMS: atom_id res chain seq x y z
N MET A 1 0.25 12.97 -4.91
CA MET A 1 1.10 11.95 -5.58
C MET A 1 0.27 10.70 -5.73
N THR A 2 0.32 9.99 -6.86
CA THR A 2 -0.47 8.76 -7.02
C THR A 2 -0.09 7.71 -5.97
N CYS A 3 -1.10 7.01 -5.47
CA CYS A 3 -0.97 5.87 -4.58
C CYS A 3 0.02 4.84 -5.17
N PRO A 4 1.04 4.40 -4.42
CA PRO A 4 2.07 3.48 -4.92
C PRO A 4 1.51 2.07 -5.22
N TYR A 5 0.33 1.75 -4.69
CA TYR A 5 -0.33 0.45 -4.85
C TYR A 5 -1.43 0.46 -5.93
N LEU A 6 -1.58 1.56 -6.68
CA LEU A 6 -2.47 1.62 -7.84
C LEU A 6 -1.71 1.18 -9.09
N GLU A 7 -2.18 0.11 -9.70
CA GLU A 7 -1.69 -0.39 -10.98
C GLU A 7 -2.77 -0.29 -12.05
N TYR A 8 -2.36 -0.27 -13.31
CA TYR A 8 -3.25 -0.38 -14.45
C TYR A 8 -2.91 -1.65 -15.21
N ARG A 9 -3.82 -2.63 -15.22
CA ARG A 9 -3.59 -3.96 -15.81
C ARG A 9 -4.57 -4.22 -16.94
N ARG A 10 -4.11 -4.92 -17.99
CA ARG A 10 -4.96 -5.37 -19.12
C ARG A 10 -5.45 -6.79 -18.98
N ALA A 11 -4.95 -7.53 -18.00
CA ALA A 11 -5.29 -8.93 -17.82
C ALA A 11 -5.29 -9.30 -16.34
N ASP A 12 -5.97 -10.40 -16.04
CA ASP A 12 -6.02 -11.05 -14.73
C ASP A 12 -6.21 -12.55 -14.92
N ASP A 13 -5.20 -13.34 -14.56
CA ASP A 13 -5.14 -14.79 -14.74
C ASP A 13 -5.62 -15.27 -16.12
N ASP A 14 -6.90 -15.60 -16.26
CA ASP A 14 -7.52 -16.14 -17.48
C ASP A 14 -8.36 -15.11 -18.28
N VAL A 15 -8.40 -13.85 -17.84
CA VAL A 15 -9.23 -12.79 -18.42
C VAL A 15 -8.38 -11.66 -18.98
N GLU A 16 -8.56 -11.36 -20.26
CA GLU A 16 -7.97 -10.20 -20.95
C GLU A 16 -9.03 -9.13 -21.18
N PHE A 17 -8.66 -7.86 -21.03
CA PHE A 17 -9.51 -6.69 -21.22
C PHE A 17 -9.07 -5.91 -22.46
N ASP A 18 -10.02 -5.28 -23.14
CA ASP A 18 -9.73 -4.40 -24.30
C ASP A 18 -8.86 -3.19 -23.93
N HIS A 19 -8.91 -2.75 -22.66
CA HIS A 19 -8.22 -1.58 -22.14
C HIS A 19 -7.70 -1.81 -20.72
N GLU A 20 -6.72 -1.01 -20.31
CA GLU A 20 -6.19 -1.00 -18.95
C GLU A 20 -7.28 -0.67 -17.92
N ARG A 21 -7.34 -1.49 -16.87
CA ARG A 21 -8.27 -1.36 -15.75
C ARG A 21 -7.49 -1.09 -14.47
N PRO A 22 -7.98 -0.20 -13.59
CA PRO A 22 -7.31 0.10 -12.34
C PRO A 22 -7.40 -1.09 -11.37
N TYR A 23 -6.27 -1.45 -10.79
CA TYR A 23 -6.07 -2.58 -9.91
C TYR A 23 -5.39 -2.12 -8.62
N CYS A 24 -5.92 -2.52 -7.47
CA CYS A 24 -5.33 -2.20 -6.17
C CYS A 24 -4.50 -3.39 -5.69
N ALA A 25 -3.19 -3.21 -5.60
CA ALA A 25 -2.26 -4.24 -5.15
C ALA A 25 -2.49 -4.68 -3.70
N ILE A 26 -2.93 -3.76 -2.82
CA ILE A 26 -3.23 -4.06 -1.42
C ILE A 26 -4.40 -5.05 -1.30
N GLN A 27 -5.47 -4.83 -2.07
CA GLN A 27 -6.68 -5.69 -2.02
C GLN A 27 -6.56 -6.91 -2.95
N GLY A 28 -5.62 -6.88 -3.89
CA GLY A 28 -5.49 -7.92 -4.91
C GLY A 28 -6.70 -7.96 -5.86
N SER A 29 -7.27 -6.81 -6.24
CA SER A 29 -8.46 -6.78 -7.09
C SER A 29 -8.57 -5.50 -7.92
N PHE A 30 -9.32 -5.59 -9.04
CA PHE A 30 -9.74 -4.40 -9.79
C PHE A 30 -10.65 -3.51 -8.97
N VAL A 31 -10.52 -2.20 -9.15
CA VAL A 31 -11.30 -1.19 -8.46
C VAL A 31 -12.16 -0.38 -9.43
N SER A 32 -13.13 0.36 -8.90
CA SER A 32 -13.94 1.25 -9.70
C SER A 32 -13.14 2.47 -10.17
N PRO A 33 -13.54 3.14 -11.28
CA PRO A 33 -12.94 4.39 -11.71
C PRO A 33 -12.93 5.46 -10.61
N MET A 34 -14.02 5.62 -9.86
CA MET A 34 -14.07 6.58 -8.74
C MET A 34 -13.02 6.29 -7.67
N ARG A 35 -12.79 5.01 -7.36
CA ARG A 35 -11.75 4.63 -6.40
C ARG A 35 -10.35 4.87 -6.97
N ALA A 36 -10.18 4.64 -8.27
CA ALA A 36 -8.95 5.00 -8.96
C ALA A 36 -8.71 6.51 -8.97
N ASP A 37 -9.75 7.34 -9.06
CA ASP A 37 -9.61 8.81 -8.99
C ASP A 37 -9.09 9.26 -7.62
N ILE A 38 -9.57 8.67 -6.52
CA ILE A 38 -9.03 8.88 -5.17
C ILE A 38 -7.55 8.46 -5.11
N CYS A 39 -7.24 7.25 -5.59
CA CYS A 39 -5.86 6.75 -5.59
C CYS A 39 -4.91 7.57 -6.48
N ASN A 40 -5.42 8.26 -7.51
CA ASN A 40 -4.62 9.13 -8.37
C ASN A 40 -4.50 10.57 -7.84
N ASP A 41 -5.04 10.85 -6.66
CA ASP A 41 -5.14 12.20 -6.10
C ASP A 41 -5.84 13.21 -7.04
N ARG A 42 -6.90 12.77 -7.73
CA ARG A 42 -7.68 13.65 -8.63
C ARG A 42 -8.77 14.36 -7.85
N PHE A 43 -9.19 15.52 -8.36
CA PHE A 43 -10.34 16.27 -7.81
C PHE A 43 -10.19 16.62 -6.33
N GLU A 44 -8.97 16.93 -5.89
CA GLU A 44 -8.65 17.27 -4.49
C GLU A 44 -8.78 16.10 -3.51
N PHE A 45 -9.00 14.89 -4.00
CA PHE A 45 -8.82 13.68 -3.18
C PHE A 45 -7.34 13.40 -2.96
N HIS A 46 -7.04 12.74 -1.85
CA HIS A 46 -5.72 12.27 -1.47
C HIS A 46 -5.79 10.82 -1.04
N HIS A 47 -5.05 9.93 -1.70
CA HIS A 47 -5.02 8.52 -1.33
C HIS A 47 -4.62 8.28 0.13
N ALA A 48 -3.77 9.13 0.70
CA ALA A 48 -3.35 9.05 2.09
C ALA A 48 -4.46 9.38 3.10
N GLU A 49 -5.45 10.20 2.72
CA GLU A 49 -6.48 10.74 3.62
C GLU A 49 -7.88 10.21 3.31
N ASP A 50 -8.17 9.94 2.04
CA ASP A 50 -9.49 9.58 1.53
C ASP A 50 -9.63 8.11 1.14
N CYS A 51 -8.53 7.34 1.08
CA CYS A 51 -8.58 5.90 0.79
C CYS A 51 -8.38 5.07 2.07
N PRO A 52 -9.46 4.45 2.61
CA PRO A 52 -9.35 3.68 3.86
C PRO A 52 -8.42 2.49 3.77
N VAL A 53 -8.29 1.89 2.59
CA VAL A 53 -7.41 0.72 2.37
C VAL A 53 -5.95 1.11 2.42
N PHE A 54 -5.61 2.26 1.83
CA PHE A 54 -4.25 2.76 1.91
C PHE A 54 -3.89 3.13 3.34
N GLN A 55 -4.79 3.83 4.05
CA GLN A 55 -4.60 4.17 5.46
C GLN A 55 -4.32 2.93 6.32
N SER A 56 -5.22 1.94 6.28
CA SER A 56 -5.04 0.72 7.07
C SER A 56 -3.76 -0.04 6.72
N HIS A 57 -3.34 -0.01 5.44
CA HIS A 57 -2.07 -0.63 5.05
C HIS A 57 -0.86 0.15 5.56
N ALA A 58 -0.86 1.48 5.40
CA ALA A 58 0.21 2.35 5.85
C ALA A 58 0.39 2.32 7.38
N GLU A 59 -0.71 2.20 8.13
CA GLU A 59 -0.68 1.98 9.58
C GLU A 59 0.07 0.68 9.92
N VAL A 60 -0.30 -0.45 9.30
CA VAL A 60 0.37 -1.74 9.51
C VAL A 60 1.85 -1.71 9.09
N GLU A 61 2.19 -1.05 7.98
CA GLU A 61 3.58 -0.90 7.55
C GLU A 61 4.40 -0.03 8.53
N ALA A 62 3.79 1.03 9.10
CA ALA A 62 4.43 1.86 10.11
C ALA A 62 4.69 1.10 11.41
N GLU A 63 3.76 0.24 11.84
CA GLU A 63 3.93 -0.62 13.01
C GLU A 63 5.04 -1.66 12.78
N ALA A 64 5.01 -2.36 11.66
CA ALA A 64 6.02 -3.37 11.30
C ALA A 64 7.43 -2.76 11.21
N THR A 65 7.54 -1.54 10.67
CA THR A 65 8.83 -0.83 10.63
C THR A 65 9.27 -0.36 12.02
N ALA A 66 8.36 0.14 12.87
CA ALA A 66 8.69 0.51 14.24
C ALA A 66 9.17 -0.69 15.07
N GLU A 67 8.51 -1.85 14.95
CA GLU A 67 8.93 -3.10 15.57
C GLU A 67 10.32 -3.55 15.07
N SER A 68 10.55 -3.49 13.76
CA SER A 68 11.85 -3.83 13.17
C SER A 68 12.97 -2.91 13.67
N VAL A 69 12.70 -1.63 13.90
CA VAL A 69 13.69 -0.67 14.43
C VAL A 69 13.92 -0.90 15.93
N ALA A 70 12.86 -1.16 16.70
CA ALA A 70 12.96 -1.46 18.13
C ALA A 70 13.73 -2.76 18.40
N GLY A 71 13.50 -3.81 17.60
CA GLY A 71 14.23 -5.08 17.69
C GLY A 71 15.73 -4.91 17.50
N ARG A 72 16.16 -4.01 16.61
CA ARG A 72 17.57 -3.72 16.35
C ARG A 72 18.28 -3.00 17.49
N LEU A 73 17.55 -2.32 18.38
CA LEU A 73 18.13 -1.64 19.55
C LEU A 73 18.38 -2.61 20.74
N VAL A 74 17.64 -3.71 20.84
CA VAL A 74 17.73 -4.65 21.98
C VAL A 74 18.94 -5.59 21.90
N GLU A 75 19.44 -5.95 20.70
CA GLU A 75 20.57 -6.89 20.55
C GLU A 75 21.96 -6.27 20.83
N SER A 76 22.06 -4.97 21.08
CA SER A 76 23.35 -4.27 21.22
C SER A 76 23.98 -4.39 22.62
N ASP A 77 23.23 -4.87 23.62
CA ASP A 77 23.70 -4.99 25.02
C ASP A 77 23.90 -6.47 25.38
N GLY A 78 24.86 -7.10 24.70
CA GLY A 78 25.35 -8.43 25.11
C GLY A 78 26.20 -8.29 26.38
N PRO A 79 25.96 -9.08 27.45
CA PRO A 79 26.71 -8.94 28.69
C PRO A 79 28.17 -9.33 28.44
N ALA A 80 29.08 -8.36 28.60
CA ALA A 80 30.50 -8.64 28.74
C ALA A 80 30.67 -9.57 29.95
N THR A 81 31.01 -10.84 29.66
CA THR A 81 31.35 -11.81 30.69
C THR A 81 32.82 -11.61 31.07
N ASP A 82 33.04 -11.53 32.38
CA ASP A 82 34.28 -11.18 33.11
C ASP A 82 35.50 -12.04 32.73
#